data_AF-A0A7J4QL00-F1
#
_entry.id   AF-A0A7J4QL00-F1
#
_cell.length_a   1.000
_cell.length_b   1.000
_cell.length_c   1.000
_cell.angle_alpha   90.00
_cell.angle_beta   90.00
_cell.angle_gamma   90.00
#
_symmetry.space_group_name_H-M   'P 1'
#
loop_
_entity.id
_entity.type
_entity.pdbx_description
1 polymer ?
#
loop_
_entity_poly.entity_id
_entity_poly.type
_entity_poly.pdbx_seq_one_letter_code
_entity_poly.pdbx_strand_id
1 'polypeptide(L)'
;LFVTQSERLARGIEQQAANAMLVKVNQVGTVTETLEAMDLASRNGFNNVVSHRSGETEDVTIADLCVGTRAGQIKTGAPARSDRTAKYNQLLRIASEVNDYASPFDL
;
A
#
# COMPACT_ATOMS: atom_id res chain seq x y z
N LEU A 1 4.96 6.68 -12.89
CA LEU A 1 5.30 5.52 -13.75
C LEU A 1 4.14 4.53 -13.82
N PHE A 2 3.81 3.82 -12.73
CA PHE A 2 2.83 2.71 -12.77
C PHE A 2 1.37 3.10 -12.53
N VAL A 3 1.12 4.17 -11.75
CA VAL A 3 -0.24 4.65 -11.38
C VAL A 3 -1.18 3.54 -10.89
N THR A 4 -0.65 2.54 -10.19
CA THR A 4 -1.40 1.36 -9.70
C THR A 4 -2.07 0.53 -10.83
N GLN A 5 -1.68 0.71 -12.09
CA GLN A 5 -2.24 -0.03 -13.23
C GLN A 5 -1.35 -1.21 -13.61
N SER A 6 -1.93 -2.42 -13.64
CA SER A 6 -1.23 -3.68 -13.95
C SER A 6 -0.51 -3.66 -15.29
N GLU A 7 -1.12 -3.09 -16.34
CA GLU A 7 -0.49 -2.98 -17.67
C GLU A 7 0.82 -2.17 -17.63
N ARG A 8 0.79 -1.02 -16.96
CA ARG A 8 1.96 -0.14 -16.85
C ARG A 8 3.02 -0.73 -15.94
N LEU A 9 2.59 -1.44 -14.89
CA LEU A 9 3.48 -2.20 -14.01
C LEU A 9 4.17 -3.34 -14.76
N ALA A 10 3.43 -4.14 -15.53
CA ALA A 10 3.98 -5.25 -16.34
C ALA A 10 5.07 -4.75 -17.29
N ARG A 11 4.81 -3.66 -18.03
CA ARG A 11 5.82 -3.02 -18.87
C ARG A 11 7.03 -2.52 -18.08
N GLY A 12 6.80 -2.00 -16.88
CA GLY A 12 7.85 -1.54 -15.97
C GLY A 12 8.76 -2.67 -15.47
N ILE A 13 8.17 -3.83 -15.20
CA ILE A 13 8.87 -5.05 -14.79
C ILE A 13 9.74 -5.54 -15.94
N GLU A 14 9.18 -5.68 -17.15
CA GLU A 14 9.91 -6.11 -18.35
C GLU A 14 11.11 -5.19 -18.65
N GLN A 15 10.92 -3.89 -18.49
CA GLN A 15 11.96 -2.88 -18.75
C GLN A 15 12.92 -2.66 -17.57
N GLN A 16 12.76 -3.39 -16.46
CA GLN A 16 13.53 -3.20 -15.23
C GLN A 16 13.56 -1.74 -14.75
N ALA A 17 12.44 -1.03 -14.88
CA ALA A 17 12.39 0.42 -14.69
C ALA A 17 12.36 0.87 -13.21
N ALA A 18 12.05 -0.04 -12.28
CA ALA A 18 12.05 0.19 -10.82
C ALA A 18 12.10 -1.15 -10.07
N ASN A 19 11.89 -1.11 -8.74
CA ASN A 19 11.81 -2.28 -7.85
C ASN A 19 10.67 -2.17 -6.82
N ALA A 20 9.84 -1.13 -6.91
CA ALA A 20 8.72 -0.90 -6.02
C ALA A 20 7.61 -0.11 -6.71
N MET A 21 6.36 -0.39 -6.35
CA MET A 21 5.19 0.36 -6.79
C MET A 21 4.61 1.17 -5.62
N LEU A 22 4.33 2.46 -5.89
CA LEU A 22 3.53 3.29 -4.99
C LEU A 22 2.04 3.03 -5.28
N VAL A 23 1.35 2.37 -4.36
CA VAL A 23 -0.04 1.94 -4.50
C VAL A 23 -0.96 3.06 -4.04
N LYS A 24 -1.87 3.51 -4.91
CA LYS A 24 -2.91 4.48 -4.58
C LYS A 24 -4.23 3.93 -5.10
N VAL A 25 -5.08 3.48 -4.18
CA VAL A 25 -6.35 2.80 -4.49
C VAL A 25 -7.16 3.58 -5.52
N ASN A 26 -7.27 4.89 -5.37
CA ASN A 26 -8.04 5.75 -6.27
C ASN A 26 -7.35 6.10 -7.62
N GLN A 27 -6.21 5.49 -7.94
CA GLN A 27 -5.66 5.53 -9.31
C GLN A 27 -6.18 4.38 -10.18
N VAL A 28 -6.81 3.40 -9.56
CA VAL A 28 -7.64 2.37 -10.19
C VAL A 28 -9.08 2.50 -9.66
N GLY A 29 -10.05 1.90 -10.34
CA GLY A 29 -11.46 2.12 -10.02
C GLY A 29 -11.94 1.34 -8.80
N THR A 30 -11.25 0.24 -8.48
CA THR A 30 -11.74 -0.75 -7.50
C THR A 30 -10.65 -1.28 -6.58
N VAL A 31 -11.08 -1.84 -5.43
CA VAL A 31 -10.20 -2.59 -4.53
C VAL A 31 -9.65 -3.84 -5.22
N THR A 32 -10.46 -4.53 -6.02
CA THR A 32 -10.03 -5.73 -6.77
C THR A 32 -8.86 -5.43 -7.70
N GLU A 33 -8.97 -4.40 -8.54
CA GLU A 33 -7.87 -3.99 -9.43
C GLU A 33 -6.62 -3.56 -8.65
N THR A 34 -6.80 -2.95 -7.48
CA THR A 34 -5.69 -2.61 -6.59
C THR A 34 -4.97 -3.87 -6.12
N LEU A 35 -5.71 -4.88 -5.66
CA LEU A 35 -5.14 -6.14 -5.18
C LEU A 35 -4.46 -6.93 -6.31
N GLU A 36 -5.04 -6.94 -7.50
CA GLU A 36 -4.42 -7.56 -8.69
C GLU A 36 -3.10 -6.91 -9.06
N ALA A 37 -3.02 -5.57 -9.04
CA ALA A 37 -1.78 -4.85 -9.30
C ALA A 37 -0.73 -5.11 -8.20
N MET A 38 -1.13 -5.17 -6.94
CA MET A 38 -0.23 -5.48 -5.82
C MET A 38 0.32 -6.90 -5.89
N ASP A 39 -0.53 -7.88 -6.20
CA ASP A 39 -0.13 -9.28 -6.39
C ASP A 39 0.81 -9.44 -7.59
N LEU A 40 0.54 -8.76 -8.71
CA LEU A 40 1.45 -8.71 -9.85
C LEU A 40 2.83 -8.16 -9.46
N ALA A 41 2.88 -7.08 -8.65
CA ALA A 41 4.13 -6.54 -8.15
C ALA A 41 4.88 -7.57 -7.29
N SER A 42 4.21 -8.14 -6.29
CA SER A 42 4.82 -9.08 -5.35
C SER A 42 5.36 -10.35 -6.04
N ARG A 43 4.61 -10.93 -6.99
CA ARG A 43 5.05 -12.10 -7.76
C ARG A 43 6.29 -11.85 -8.61
N ASN A 44 6.57 -10.60 -8.94
CA ASN A 44 7.75 -10.19 -9.70
C ASN A 44 8.83 -9.53 -8.82
N GLY A 45 8.77 -9.73 -7.50
CA GLY A 45 9.76 -9.22 -6.56
C GLY A 45 9.74 -7.71 -6.36
N PHE A 46 8.67 -7.03 -6.77
CA PHE A 46 8.50 -5.60 -6.48
C PHE A 46 7.89 -5.41 -5.09
N ASN A 47 8.39 -4.41 -4.37
CA ASN A 47 7.77 -3.98 -3.13
C ASN A 47 6.50 -3.16 -3.40
N ASN A 48 5.50 -3.29 -2.52
CA ASN A 48 4.31 -2.45 -2.54
C ASN A 48 4.39 -1.41 -1.43
N VAL A 49 4.28 -0.13 -1.79
CA VAL A 49 4.21 0.98 -0.82
C VAL A 49 2.81 1.58 -0.88
N VAL A 50 1.96 1.22 0.08
CA VAL A 50 0.60 1.75 0.18
C VAL A 50 0.65 3.24 0.47
N SER A 51 -0.12 4.06 -0.25
CA SER A 51 0.04 5.51 -0.22
C SER A 51 -1.29 6.25 -0.16
N HIS A 52 -1.28 7.30 0.65
CA HIS A 52 -2.33 8.32 0.68
C HIS A 52 -2.36 9.19 -0.61
N ARG A 53 -3.28 10.14 -0.64
CA ARG A 53 -3.31 11.29 -1.57
C ARG A 53 -3.08 12.61 -0.84
N SER A 54 -2.68 13.65 -1.56
CA SER A 54 -2.40 14.98 -0.97
C SER A 54 -3.65 15.63 -0.37
N GLY A 55 -4.81 15.48 -0.99
CA GLY A 55 -6.11 15.68 -0.34
C GLY A 55 -6.58 14.36 0.23
N GLU A 56 -6.83 14.31 1.54
CA GLU A 56 -7.35 13.12 2.21
C GLU A 56 -8.51 13.41 3.13
N THR A 57 -9.23 12.35 3.46
CA THR A 57 -10.28 12.32 4.48
C THR A 57 -9.79 11.63 5.76
N GLU A 58 -10.67 11.45 6.72
CA GLU A 58 -10.47 10.64 7.93
C GLU A 58 -10.52 9.12 7.67
N ASP A 59 -10.88 8.69 6.47
CA ASP A 59 -10.95 7.27 6.09
C ASP A 59 -9.63 6.55 6.39
N VAL A 60 -9.69 5.35 6.96
CA VAL A 60 -8.48 4.61 7.37
C VAL A 60 -8.20 3.38 6.53
N THR A 61 -8.95 3.15 5.44
CA THR A 61 -8.92 1.93 4.62
C THR A 61 -7.52 1.54 4.18
N ILE A 62 -6.65 2.50 3.88
CA ILE A 62 -5.28 2.22 3.44
C ILE A 62 -4.38 1.65 4.56
N ALA A 63 -4.69 1.88 5.84
CA ALA A 63 -3.99 1.25 6.95
C ALA A 63 -4.30 -0.25 7.00
N ASP A 64 -5.58 -0.60 6.97
CA ASP A 64 -6.07 -1.99 6.95
C ASP A 64 -5.62 -2.71 5.69
N LEU A 65 -5.67 -2.05 4.52
CA LEU A 65 -5.15 -2.59 3.26
C LEU A 65 -3.66 -2.92 3.36
N CYS A 66 -2.86 -2.03 3.93
CA CYS A 66 -1.42 -2.24 4.07
C CYS A 66 -1.10 -3.47 4.92
N VAL A 67 -1.82 -3.66 6.03
CA VAL A 67 -1.63 -4.82 6.91
C VAL A 67 -2.18 -6.10 6.27
N GLY A 68 -3.42 -6.06 5.77
CA GLY A 68 -4.10 -7.22 5.20
C GLY A 68 -3.42 -7.80 3.96
N THR A 69 -2.72 -6.96 3.18
CA THR A 69 -1.93 -7.38 2.01
C THR A 69 -0.47 -7.69 2.34
N ARG A 70 -0.04 -7.54 3.60
CA ARG A 70 1.36 -7.66 4.01
C ARG A 70 2.30 -6.79 3.17
N ALA A 71 1.86 -5.58 2.76
CA ALA A 71 2.66 -4.70 1.92
C ALA A 71 3.97 -4.22 2.60
N GLY A 72 3.99 -4.22 3.94
CA GLY A 72 5.16 -3.89 4.75
C GLY A 72 5.49 -2.40 4.83
N GLN A 73 5.10 -1.60 3.84
CA GLN A 73 5.41 -0.17 3.77
C GLN A 73 4.15 0.67 3.49
N ILE A 74 3.99 1.76 4.27
CA ILE A 74 2.93 2.76 4.07
C ILE A 74 3.50 4.18 4.06
N LYS A 75 3.02 5.00 3.13
CA LYS A 75 3.26 6.45 3.05
C LYS A 75 1.95 7.19 3.29
N THR A 76 1.72 7.59 4.54
CA THR A 76 0.48 8.28 4.94
C THR A 76 0.68 9.69 5.51
N GLY A 77 1.84 10.32 5.27
CA GLY A 77 2.09 11.75 5.54
C GLY A 77 2.83 12.00 6.85
N ALA A 78 3.00 13.26 7.24
CA ALA A 78 3.56 13.59 8.54
C ALA A 78 2.60 13.16 9.67
N PRO A 79 3.09 12.91 10.90
CA PRO A 79 2.26 12.68 12.09
C PRO A 79 1.61 13.99 12.58
N ALA A 80 0.95 14.68 11.67
CA ALA A 80 0.27 15.96 11.87
C ALA A 80 -0.94 16.01 10.94
N ARG A 81 -1.98 16.73 11.37
CA ARG A 81 -3.32 16.77 10.76
C ARG A 81 -4.09 15.45 10.93
N SER A 82 -5.39 15.56 11.19
CA SER A 82 -6.27 14.43 11.51
C SER A 82 -6.39 13.43 10.35
N ASP A 83 -6.43 13.93 9.11
CA ASP A 83 -6.49 13.13 7.88
C ASP A 83 -5.29 12.16 7.72
N ARG A 84 -4.14 12.47 8.35
CA ARG A 84 -2.94 11.60 8.37
C ARG A 84 -2.87 10.75 9.63
N THR A 85 -3.02 11.39 10.77
CA THR A 85 -2.91 10.74 12.09
C THR A 85 -3.99 9.67 12.28
N ALA A 86 -5.16 9.79 11.65
CA ALA A 86 -6.19 8.74 11.66
C ALA A 86 -5.65 7.38 11.19
N LYS A 87 -4.85 7.34 10.11
CA LYS A 87 -4.26 6.09 9.58
C LYS A 87 -3.19 5.53 10.50
N TYR A 88 -2.34 6.39 11.06
CA TYR A 88 -1.35 5.97 12.06
C TYR A 88 -2.01 5.39 13.30
N ASN A 89 -3.08 6.04 13.79
CA ASN A 89 -3.85 5.54 14.93
C ASN A 89 -4.52 4.20 14.60
N GLN A 90 -4.98 4.01 13.37
CA GLN A 90 -5.52 2.71 12.95
C GLN A 90 -4.44 1.62 12.94
N LEU A 91 -3.24 1.91 12.44
CA LEU A 91 -2.11 0.96 12.53
C LEU A 91 -1.78 0.60 13.98
N LEU A 92 -1.83 1.56 14.91
CA LEU A 92 -1.63 1.29 16.34
C LEU A 92 -2.74 0.41 16.94
N ARG A 93 -4.00 0.60 16.53
CA ARG A 93 -5.13 -0.25 16.94
C ARG A 93 -4.94 -1.68 16.43
N ILE A 94 -4.66 -1.84 15.14
CA ILE A 94 -4.38 -3.15 14.53
C ILE A 94 -3.22 -3.82 15.27
N ALA A 95 -2.12 -3.09 15.53
CA ALA A 95 -0.98 -3.63 16.26
C ALA A 95 -1.33 -4.07 17.68
N SER A 96 -2.26 -3.38 18.37
CA SER A 96 -2.71 -3.78 19.71
C SER A 96 -3.57 -5.05 19.73
N GLU A 97 -4.12 -5.46 18.59
CA GLU A 97 -4.92 -6.68 18.44
C GLU A 97 -4.08 -7.89 17.96
N VAL A 98 -2.83 -7.66 17.56
CA VAL A 98 -1.91 -8.71 17.09
C VAL A 98 -1.10 -9.25 18.26
N ASN A 99 -1.31 -10.52 18.60
CA ASN A 99 -0.54 -11.21 19.65
C ASN A 99 0.87 -11.60 19.20
N ASP A 100 0.99 -12.10 17.97
CA ASP A 100 2.26 -12.57 17.39
C ASP A 100 2.59 -11.75 16.14
N TYR A 101 3.66 -10.94 16.23
CA TYR A 101 4.13 -10.16 15.09
C TYR A 101 4.86 -11.05 14.08
N ALA A 102 4.27 -11.24 12.91
CA ALA A 102 4.94 -11.80 11.75
C ALA A 102 5.43 -10.67 10.85
N SER A 103 6.75 -10.51 10.76
CA SER A 103 7.37 -9.54 9.85
C SER A 103 6.85 -9.74 8.41
N PRO A 104 6.43 -8.66 7.73
CA PRO A 104 6.07 -8.73 6.31
C PRO A 104 7.29 -8.81 5.39
N PHE A 105 8.51 -8.69 5.94
CA PHE A 105 9.77 -8.73 5.19
C PHE A 105 10.51 -10.07 5.32
N ASP A 106 10.05 -10.94 6.22
CA ASP A 106 10.65 -12.25 6.43
C ASP A 106 9.94 -13.23 5.47
N LEU A 107 10.72 -13.80 4.54
CA LEU A 107 10.32 -14.85 3.59
C LEU A 107 10.69 -16.23 4.13
#